data_AF-A0A6M3X7L5-F1
#
_entry.id   AF-A0A6M3X7L5-F1
#
_cell.length_a   1.000
_cell.length_b   1.000
_cell.length_c   1.000
_cell.angle_alpha   90.00
_cell.angle_beta   90.00
_cell.angle_gamma   90.00
#
_symmetry.space_group_name_H-M   'P 1'
#
loop_
_entity.id
_entity.type
_entity.pdbx_description
1 polymer ?
#
loop_
_entity_poly.entity_id
_entity_poly.type
_entity_poly.pdbx_seq_one_letter_code
_entity_poly.pdbx_strand_id
1 'polypeptide(L)'
;ELAAWLNLLYRKMANSSHLYLFFGITNHEAVYITLHETGFVSNKIPLIWYKQGAHVVRTPDVWPGRSYEPIAFARKGSKNLVRKGAPDVITTPAPTPSMKKNHPTAKHPLIYLELLQRSCLPGDKILDPMCGSGMMGVAAEALSPSHKLKWEMIEVNSDFRRLSILNVVDGFSSITQRKEPPEPLETPYVDRLDRLVKEEDFKSFEIGSEEWKHYWNNYPEKQEEMLSWRKEKN
;
A
#
# COMPACT_ATOMS: atom_id res chain seq x y z
N GLU A 1 3.11 24.58 1.52
CA GLU A 1 2.81 23.53 2.51
C GLU A 1 3.16 22.12 2.03
N LEU A 2 2.67 21.67 0.86
CA LEU A 2 2.96 20.32 0.32
C LEU A 2 4.47 20.00 0.26
N ALA A 3 5.29 20.92 -0.25
CA ALA A 3 6.74 20.73 -0.34
C ALA A 3 7.40 20.51 1.03
N ALA A 4 6.99 21.24 2.06
CA ALA A 4 7.54 21.08 3.41
C ALA A 4 7.20 19.69 3.98
N TRP A 5 5.97 19.23 3.77
CA TRP A 5 5.54 17.88 4.17
C TRP A 5 6.30 16.79 3.42
N LEU A 6 6.41 16.87 2.10
CA LEU A 6 7.14 15.88 1.31
C LEU A 6 8.63 15.85 1.67
N ASN A 7 9.28 16.99 1.91
CA ASN A 7 10.66 17.04 2.39
C ASN A 7 10.83 16.41 3.78
N LEU A 8 9.89 16.62 4.70
CA LEU A 8 9.92 15.98 6.01
C LEU A 8 9.74 14.45 5.89
N LEU A 9 8.75 14.01 5.11
CA LEU A 9 8.50 12.59 4.87
C LEU A 9 9.72 11.93 4.22
N TYR A 10 10.28 12.51 3.16
CA TYR A 10 11.45 11.98 2.48
C TYR A 10 12.63 11.79 3.45
N ARG A 11 12.87 12.73 4.38
CA ARG A 11 13.91 12.60 5.41
C ARG A 11 13.64 11.49 6.42
N LYS A 12 12.37 11.24 6.77
CA LYS A 12 11.98 10.24 7.79
C LYS A 12 11.80 8.83 7.23
N MET A 13 11.43 8.71 5.96
CA MET A 13 11.25 7.44 5.27
C MET A 13 12.57 6.69 5.12
N ALA A 14 12.51 5.35 5.19
CA ALA A 14 13.65 4.48 4.92
C ALA A 14 14.22 4.70 3.51
N ASN A 15 15.52 4.46 3.32
CA ASN A 15 16.21 4.73 2.05
C ASN A 15 15.65 3.97 0.85
N SER A 16 14.97 2.84 1.08
CA SER A 16 14.27 2.08 0.06
C SER A 16 12.82 1.88 0.51
N SER A 17 11.91 2.72 0.04
CA SER A 17 10.51 2.75 0.52
C SER A 17 9.54 3.33 -0.50
N HIS A 18 8.24 3.13 -0.25
CA HIS A 18 7.15 3.60 -1.10
C HIS A 18 6.34 4.71 -0.41
N LEU A 19 5.82 5.62 -1.22
CA LEU A 19 4.85 6.64 -0.84
C LEU A 19 3.58 6.48 -1.69
N TYR A 20 2.44 6.47 -1.02
CA TYR A 20 1.12 6.62 -1.63
C TYR A 20 0.49 7.91 -1.14
N LEU A 21 0.19 8.82 -2.06
CA LEU A 21 -0.40 10.12 -1.75
C LEU A 21 -1.70 10.30 -2.53
N PHE A 22 -2.84 10.27 -1.84
CA PHE A 22 -4.13 10.61 -2.44
C PHE A 22 -4.21 12.11 -2.72
N PHE A 23 -4.78 12.50 -3.85
CA PHE A 23 -4.93 13.91 -4.20
C PHE A 23 -6.15 14.14 -5.11
N GLY A 24 -6.59 15.40 -5.23
CA GLY A 24 -7.58 15.78 -6.24
C GLY A 24 -6.93 15.99 -7.60
N ILE A 25 -7.52 15.51 -8.69
CA ILE A 25 -6.89 15.52 -10.04
C ILE A 25 -6.42 16.90 -10.51
N THR A 26 -7.05 17.98 -10.05
CA THR A 26 -6.63 19.37 -10.35
C THR A 26 -5.26 19.73 -9.79
N ASN A 27 -4.73 18.95 -8.84
CA ASN A 27 -3.40 19.15 -8.24
C ASN A 27 -2.32 18.24 -8.85
N HIS A 28 -2.60 17.52 -9.95
CA HIS A 28 -1.68 16.54 -10.54
C HIS A 28 -0.29 17.11 -10.79
N GLU A 29 -0.21 18.23 -11.52
CA GLU A 29 1.06 18.86 -11.86
C GLU A 29 1.84 19.27 -10.60
N ALA A 30 1.19 19.99 -9.69
CA ALA A 30 1.80 20.44 -8.44
C ALA A 30 2.34 19.27 -7.60
N VAL A 31 1.59 18.16 -7.52
CA VAL A 31 2.01 16.95 -6.78
C VAL A 31 3.25 16.33 -7.42
N TYR A 32 3.26 16.10 -8.73
CA TYR A 32 4.38 15.41 -9.38
C TYR A 32 5.63 16.26 -9.54
N ILE A 33 5.49 17.58 -9.71
CA ILE A 33 6.62 18.51 -9.63
C ILE A 33 7.24 18.45 -8.23
N THR A 34 6.44 18.60 -7.18
CA THR A 34 6.95 18.61 -5.80
C THR A 34 7.58 17.28 -5.41
N LEU A 35 7.02 16.14 -5.84
CA LEU A 35 7.60 14.81 -5.62
C LEU A 35 9.00 14.72 -6.26
N HIS A 36 9.13 15.15 -7.51
CA HIS A 36 10.40 15.17 -8.23
C HIS A 36 11.43 16.07 -7.55
N GLU A 37 11.06 17.31 -7.21
CA GLU A 37 11.93 18.28 -6.53
C GLU A 37 12.39 17.81 -5.15
N THR A 38 11.57 17.03 -4.45
CA THR A 38 11.91 16.43 -3.16
C THR A 38 12.91 15.28 -3.30
N GLY A 39 13.03 14.67 -4.49
CA GLY A 39 13.90 13.53 -4.77
C GLY A 39 13.20 12.17 -4.84
N PHE A 40 11.86 12.13 -4.84
CA PHE A 40 11.13 10.90 -5.09
C PHE A 40 11.17 10.51 -6.58
N VAL A 41 11.18 9.20 -6.84
CA VAL A 41 11.09 8.64 -8.19
C VAL A 41 9.64 8.24 -8.48
N SER A 42 9.09 8.76 -9.58
CA SER A 42 7.76 8.40 -10.09
C SER A 42 7.71 8.54 -11.62
N ASN A 43 6.85 7.77 -12.29
CA ASN A 43 6.60 7.88 -13.73
C ASN A 43 5.51 8.91 -14.08
N LYS A 44 4.98 9.66 -13.10
CA LYS A 44 3.93 10.67 -13.26
C LYS A 44 2.55 10.14 -13.65
N ILE A 45 2.38 8.81 -13.69
CA ILE A 45 1.10 8.15 -13.92
C ILE A 45 0.49 7.82 -12.55
N PRO A 46 -0.65 8.40 -12.18
CA PRO A 46 -1.30 8.08 -10.92
C PRO A 46 -1.98 6.72 -10.99
N LEU A 47 -2.03 6.03 -9.84
CA LEU A 47 -3.02 4.98 -9.65
C LEU A 47 -4.40 5.63 -9.60
N ILE A 48 -5.42 4.96 -10.12
CA ILE A 48 -6.80 5.43 -10.11
C ILE A 48 -7.60 4.57 -9.14
N TRP A 49 -8.05 5.16 -8.04
CA TRP A 49 -9.04 4.52 -7.18
C TRP A 49 -10.44 4.76 -7.72
N TYR A 50 -11.00 3.76 -8.41
CA TYR A 50 -12.39 3.74 -8.83
C TYR A 50 -13.30 3.30 -7.68
N LYS A 51 -14.25 4.16 -7.31
CA LYS A 51 -15.22 3.94 -6.23
C LYS A 51 -16.52 3.45 -6.85
N GLN A 52 -16.76 2.14 -6.80
CA GLN A 52 -18.00 1.54 -7.29
C GLN A 52 -19.21 2.17 -6.59
N GLY A 53 -20.18 2.61 -7.40
CA GLY A 53 -21.38 3.29 -6.92
C GLY A 53 -21.20 4.78 -6.61
N ALA A 54 -20.00 5.36 -6.75
CA ALA A 54 -19.81 6.81 -6.60
C ALA A 54 -20.06 7.55 -7.91
N HIS A 55 -20.92 8.58 -7.84
CA HIS A 55 -21.22 9.50 -8.93
C HIS A 55 -21.59 10.87 -8.35
N VAL A 56 -20.61 11.54 -7.75
CA VAL A 56 -20.84 12.83 -7.05
C VAL A 56 -20.57 13.99 -7.99
N VAL A 57 -21.56 14.86 -8.19
CA VAL A 57 -21.43 16.10 -8.96
C VAL A 57 -22.40 17.14 -8.43
N ARG A 58 -21.98 18.42 -8.42
CA ARG A 58 -22.83 19.54 -7.96
C ARG A 58 -23.88 19.95 -8.99
N THR A 59 -23.54 19.83 -10.27
CA THR A 59 -24.39 20.21 -11.40
C THR A 59 -24.50 19.03 -12.37
N PRO A 60 -25.35 18.03 -12.06
CA PRO A 60 -25.42 16.77 -12.82
C PRO A 60 -25.87 16.97 -14.27
N ASP A 61 -26.61 18.03 -14.57
CA ASP A 61 -27.06 18.34 -15.93
C ASP A 61 -25.94 18.89 -16.82
N VAL A 62 -24.80 19.29 -16.24
CA VAL A 62 -23.68 19.93 -16.96
C VAL A 62 -22.42 19.08 -16.94
N TRP A 63 -22.15 18.37 -15.84
CA TRP A 63 -20.88 17.68 -15.64
C TRP A 63 -21.07 16.20 -15.28
N PRO A 64 -20.14 15.33 -15.68
CA PRO A 64 -20.16 13.93 -15.26
C PRO A 64 -19.90 13.79 -13.76
N GLY A 65 -20.51 12.76 -13.17
CA GLY A 65 -20.27 12.34 -11.79
C GLY A 65 -18.82 11.94 -11.55
N ARG A 66 -18.20 12.47 -10.49
CA ARG A 66 -16.87 12.04 -10.06
C ARG A 66 -16.96 10.67 -9.40
N SER A 67 -16.32 9.68 -10.01
CA SER A 67 -16.32 8.29 -9.57
C SER A 67 -14.97 7.79 -9.07
N TYR A 68 -13.88 8.55 -9.30
CA TYR A 68 -12.54 8.13 -8.90
C TYR A 68 -11.82 9.16 -8.01
N GLU A 69 -10.66 8.75 -7.48
CA GLU A 69 -9.66 9.62 -6.85
C GLU A 69 -8.26 9.14 -7.27
N PRO A 70 -7.36 10.02 -7.75
CA PRO A 70 -6.01 9.63 -8.09
C PRO A 70 -5.11 9.47 -6.86
N ILE A 71 -4.14 8.57 -6.96
CA ILE A 71 -3.12 8.30 -5.95
C ILE A 71 -1.76 8.40 -6.63
N ALA A 72 -0.92 9.32 -6.17
CA ALA A 72 0.46 9.39 -6.62
C ALA A 72 1.22 8.25 -5.94
N PHE A 73 1.80 7.38 -6.78
CA PHE A 73 2.77 6.37 -6.34
C PHE A 73 4.16 6.90 -6.60
N ALA A 74 5.00 6.91 -5.56
CA ALA A 74 6.38 7.34 -5.66
C ALA A 74 7.28 6.46 -4.79
N ARG A 75 8.57 6.42 -5.13
CA ARG A 75 9.57 5.61 -4.44
C ARG A 75 10.72 6.48 -3.96
N LYS A 76 11.22 6.18 -2.76
CA LYS A 76 12.54 6.60 -2.31
C LYS A 76 13.49 5.42 -2.50
N GLY A 77 14.59 5.64 -3.22
CA GLY A 77 15.51 4.56 -3.61
C GLY A 77 14.86 3.57 -4.57
N SER A 78 15.09 2.28 -4.35
CA SER A 78 14.82 1.21 -5.32
C SER A 78 13.93 0.09 -4.76
N LYS A 79 12.98 0.40 -3.87
CA LYS A 79 12.06 -0.63 -3.35
C LYS A 79 11.23 -1.19 -4.51
N ASN A 80 11.14 -2.51 -4.53
CA ASN A 80 10.31 -3.24 -5.49
C ASN A 80 8.89 -3.37 -4.94
N LEU A 81 7.91 -3.42 -5.85
CA LEU A 81 6.58 -3.87 -5.48
C LEU A 81 6.64 -5.34 -5.02
N VAL A 82 5.90 -5.65 -3.96
CA VAL A 82 5.66 -7.02 -3.50
C VAL A 82 4.74 -7.72 -4.51
N ARG A 83 3.63 -7.06 -4.85
CA ARG A 83 2.72 -7.49 -5.92
C ARG A 83 3.14 -6.89 -7.27
N LYS A 84 4.04 -7.58 -7.96
CA LYS A 84 4.48 -7.20 -9.32
C LYS A 84 3.31 -7.24 -10.31
N GLY A 85 3.26 -6.31 -11.25
CA GLY A 85 2.26 -6.28 -12.33
C GLY A 85 0.83 -5.93 -11.89
N ALA A 86 0.63 -5.44 -10.67
CA ALA A 86 -0.69 -5.01 -10.21
C ALA A 86 -1.25 -3.89 -11.12
N PRO A 87 -2.55 -3.93 -11.49
CA PRO A 87 -3.15 -2.90 -12.34
C PRO A 87 -3.12 -1.53 -11.67
N ASP A 88 -3.01 -0.48 -12.46
CA ASP A 88 -3.00 0.92 -12.01
C ASP A 88 -4.39 1.45 -11.63
N VAL A 89 -5.46 0.77 -12.05
CA VAL A 89 -6.83 0.99 -11.57
C VAL A 89 -7.16 0.04 -10.41
N ILE A 90 -7.52 0.61 -9.26
CA ILE A 90 -7.95 -0.12 -8.07
C ILE A 90 -9.44 0.14 -7.87
N THR A 91 -10.22 -0.94 -7.77
CA THR A 91 -11.68 -0.85 -7.65
C THR A 91 -12.12 -1.28 -6.26
N THR A 92 -12.88 -0.43 -5.57
CA THR A 92 -13.52 -0.78 -4.28
C THR A 92 -14.95 -0.25 -4.24
N PRO A 93 -15.80 -0.71 -3.31
CA PRO A 93 -17.04 0.00 -2.99
C PRO A 93 -16.74 1.44 -2.56
N ALA A 94 -17.67 2.35 -2.87
CA ALA A 94 -17.66 3.68 -2.29
C ALA A 94 -17.86 3.58 -0.75
N PRO A 95 -17.21 4.44 0.05
CA PRO A 95 -17.46 4.47 1.50
C PRO A 95 -18.93 4.83 1.77
N THR A 96 -19.62 4.02 2.56
CA THR A 96 -21.04 4.24 2.92
C THR A 96 -21.19 5.40 3.91
N PRO A 97 -22.40 5.97 4.08
CA PRO A 97 -22.65 6.97 5.12
C PRO A 97 -22.30 6.47 6.52
N SER A 98 -22.61 5.20 6.85
CA SER A 98 -22.30 4.60 8.14
C SER A 98 -20.79 4.46 8.37
N MET A 99 -20.00 4.20 7.33
CA MET A 99 -18.53 4.18 7.42
C MET A 99 -17.94 5.58 7.60
N LYS A 100 -18.49 6.57 6.88
CA LYS A 100 -18.03 7.96 6.97
C LYS A 100 -18.30 8.55 8.34
N LYS A 101 -19.44 8.20 8.97
CA LYS A 101 -19.95 8.85 10.18
C LYS A 101 -19.89 10.38 9.95
N ASN A 102 -19.06 11.11 10.71
CA ASN A 102 -18.88 12.55 10.58
C ASN A 102 -17.65 12.98 9.76
N HIS A 103 -16.86 12.04 9.21
CA HIS A 103 -15.65 12.35 8.47
C HIS A 103 -15.92 12.50 6.96
N PRO A 104 -15.74 13.70 6.37
CA PRO A 104 -16.23 14.01 5.02
C PRO A 104 -15.49 13.27 3.91
N THR A 105 -14.22 12.93 4.14
CA THR A 105 -13.31 12.37 3.14
C THR A 105 -12.82 10.96 3.50
N ALA A 106 -13.55 10.24 4.36
CA ALA A 106 -13.16 8.90 4.78
C ALA A 106 -13.07 7.97 3.57
N LYS A 107 -11.99 7.19 3.50
CA LYS A 107 -11.74 6.25 2.40
C LYS A 107 -12.17 4.84 2.78
N HIS A 108 -12.45 4.00 1.79
CA HIS A 108 -12.85 2.62 2.06
C HIS A 108 -11.61 1.82 2.50
N PRO A 109 -11.63 1.02 3.59
CA PRO A 109 -10.43 0.33 4.08
C PRO A 109 -9.81 -0.62 3.04
N LEU A 110 -10.61 -1.22 2.15
CA LEU A 110 -10.11 -2.00 1.01
C LEU A 110 -9.09 -1.26 0.13
N ILE A 111 -9.18 0.07 -0.04
CA ILE A 111 -8.17 0.76 -0.84
C ILE A 111 -6.81 0.70 -0.15
N TYR A 112 -6.76 0.88 1.17
CA TYR A 112 -5.52 0.73 1.92
C TYR A 112 -5.03 -0.72 1.90
N LEU A 113 -5.93 -1.70 2.05
CA LEU A 113 -5.57 -3.11 1.99
C LEU A 113 -4.82 -3.46 0.69
N GLU A 114 -5.35 -2.99 -0.46
CA GLU A 114 -4.71 -3.16 -1.77
C GLU A 114 -3.32 -2.49 -1.84
N LEU A 115 -3.18 -1.27 -1.31
CA LEU A 115 -1.90 -0.54 -1.32
C LEU A 115 -0.85 -1.22 -0.42
N LEU A 116 -1.27 -1.72 0.74
CA LEU A 116 -0.41 -2.44 1.67
C LEU A 116 0.06 -3.75 1.05
N GLN A 117 -0.83 -4.56 0.48
CA GLN A 117 -0.47 -5.82 -0.19
C GLN A 117 0.45 -5.62 -1.41
N ARG A 118 0.42 -4.43 -2.04
CA ARG A 118 1.34 -4.09 -3.14
C ARG A 118 2.76 -3.81 -2.68
N SER A 119 2.96 -3.42 -1.42
CA SER A 119 4.19 -2.74 -0.99
C SER A 119 4.82 -3.28 0.29
N CYS A 120 4.05 -3.95 1.13
CA CYS A 120 4.47 -4.34 2.46
C CYS A 120 4.85 -5.82 2.51
N LEU A 121 5.97 -6.09 3.16
CA LEU A 121 6.32 -7.43 3.63
C LEU A 121 5.97 -7.56 5.11
N PRO A 122 5.98 -8.79 5.66
CA PRO A 122 5.76 -8.96 7.09
C PRO A 122 6.73 -8.14 7.95
N GLY A 123 6.21 -7.47 8.98
CA GLY A 123 6.98 -6.62 9.89
C GLY A 123 7.36 -5.24 9.36
N ASP A 124 6.97 -4.88 8.12
CA ASP A 124 7.22 -3.55 7.57
C ASP A 124 6.59 -2.44 8.44
N LYS A 125 7.24 -1.27 8.41
CA LYS A 125 6.77 -0.06 9.09
C LYS A 125 5.94 0.81 8.17
N ILE A 126 4.81 1.30 8.66
CA ILE A 126 3.88 2.15 7.91
C ILE A 126 3.53 3.38 8.74
N LEU A 127 3.37 4.53 8.07
CA LEU A 127 2.92 5.77 8.67
C LEU A 127 1.79 6.36 7.81
N ASP A 128 0.66 6.67 8.44
CA ASP A 128 -0.34 7.58 7.87
C ASP A 128 -0.34 8.89 8.67
N PRO A 129 0.30 9.96 8.15
CA PRO A 129 0.47 11.20 8.88
C PRO A 129 -0.79 12.08 8.91
N MET A 130 -1.86 11.68 8.21
CA MET A 130 -3.11 12.43 8.08
C MET A 130 -4.29 11.44 8.06
N CYS A 131 -4.37 10.62 9.11
CA CYS A 131 -5.15 9.38 9.05
C CYS A 131 -6.66 9.56 9.07
N GLY A 132 -7.16 10.74 9.45
CA GLY A 132 -8.59 11.04 9.48
C GLY A 132 -9.34 10.02 10.34
N SER A 133 -10.25 9.28 9.72
CA SER A 133 -11.04 8.22 10.37
C SER A 133 -10.30 6.89 10.58
N GLY A 134 -8.98 6.81 10.35
CA GLY A 134 -8.16 5.65 10.70
C GLY A 134 -8.27 4.41 9.81
N MET A 135 -8.79 4.55 8.59
CA MET A 135 -9.08 3.40 7.71
C MET A 135 -7.82 2.67 7.23
N MET A 136 -6.65 3.33 7.24
CA MET A 136 -5.36 2.67 7.03
C MET A 136 -5.07 1.66 8.15
N GLY A 137 -5.23 2.05 9.42
CA GLY A 137 -5.04 1.16 10.57
C GLY A 137 -6.02 -0.02 10.56
N VAL A 138 -7.27 0.21 10.18
CA VAL A 138 -8.27 -0.87 10.00
C VAL A 138 -7.78 -1.91 8.97
N ALA A 139 -7.21 -1.45 7.85
CA ALA A 139 -6.67 -2.35 6.83
C ALA A 139 -5.36 -3.04 7.28
N ALA A 140 -4.50 -2.34 8.02
CA ALA A 140 -3.27 -2.90 8.55
C ALA A 140 -3.54 -4.04 9.55
N GLU A 141 -4.51 -3.84 10.46
CA GLU A 141 -4.93 -4.88 11.41
C GLU A 141 -5.59 -6.07 10.72
N ALA A 142 -6.31 -5.85 9.62
CA ALA A 142 -6.86 -6.95 8.81
C ALA A 142 -5.77 -7.87 8.24
N LEU A 143 -4.54 -7.36 8.07
CA LEU A 143 -3.38 -8.13 7.62
C LEU A 143 -2.56 -8.71 8.78
N SER A 144 -2.91 -8.48 10.05
CA SER A 144 -2.15 -8.97 11.21
C SER A 144 -1.84 -10.48 11.17
N PRO A 145 -2.74 -11.38 10.70
CA PRO A 145 -2.42 -12.81 10.58
C PRO A 145 -1.22 -13.12 9.66
N SER A 146 -1.05 -12.37 8.57
CA SER A 146 -0.03 -12.64 7.54
C SER A 146 1.16 -11.68 7.55
N HIS A 147 0.94 -10.41 7.90
CA HIS A 147 1.97 -9.37 7.79
C HIS A 147 2.49 -8.88 9.15
N LYS A 148 1.67 -8.82 10.21
CA LYS A 148 2.09 -8.24 11.51
C LYS A 148 2.80 -6.88 11.36
N LEU A 149 2.16 -5.97 10.65
CA LEU A 149 2.72 -4.66 10.30
C LEU A 149 2.91 -3.78 11.53
N LYS A 150 3.94 -2.92 11.50
CA LYS A 150 4.18 -1.90 12.53
C LYS A 150 3.68 -0.56 12.01
N TRP A 151 2.48 -0.15 12.40
CA TRP A 151 1.84 1.03 11.83
C TRP A 151 1.66 2.15 12.87
N GLU A 152 1.80 3.39 12.40
CA GLU A 152 1.56 4.61 13.16
C GLU A 152 0.58 5.51 12.40
N MET A 153 -0.24 6.25 13.14
CA MET A 153 -1.25 7.15 12.58
C MET A 153 -1.22 8.48 13.33
N ILE A 154 -1.31 9.59 12.60
CA ILE A 154 -1.36 10.95 13.15
C ILE A 154 -2.64 11.64 12.69
N GLU A 155 -3.37 12.23 13.64
CA GLU A 155 -4.57 13.03 13.39
C GLU A 155 -4.66 14.18 14.40
N VAL A 156 -4.75 15.40 13.88
CA VAL A 156 -4.73 16.63 14.67
C VAL A 156 -6.10 16.96 15.25
N ASN A 157 -7.18 16.64 14.53
CA ASN A 157 -8.54 16.86 14.98
C ASN A 157 -8.93 15.79 16.02
N SER A 158 -9.37 16.22 17.20
CA SER A 158 -9.70 15.32 18.31
C SER A 158 -10.84 14.34 17.99
N ASP A 159 -11.83 14.78 17.23
CA ASP A 159 -13.02 13.97 16.92
C ASP A 159 -12.65 12.88 15.90
N PHE A 160 -11.86 13.24 14.89
CA PHE A 160 -11.33 12.27 13.92
C PHE A 160 -10.34 11.30 14.56
N ARG A 161 -9.48 11.77 15.47
CA ARG A 161 -8.60 10.90 16.25
C ARG A 161 -9.38 9.92 17.14
N ARG A 162 -10.48 10.36 17.76
CA ARG A 162 -11.35 9.45 18.53
C ARG A 162 -12.01 8.42 17.60
N LEU A 163 -12.51 8.89 16.46
CA LEU A 163 -13.13 8.04 15.45
C LEU A 163 -12.15 7.01 14.89
N SER A 164 -10.88 7.37 14.66
CA SER A 164 -9.87 6.44 14.17
C SER A 164 -9.64 5.27 15.12
N ILE A 165 -9.59 5.55 16.43
CA ILE A 165 -9.46 4.51 17.47
C ILE A 165 -10.68 3.60 17.47
N LEU A 166 -11.90 4.18 17.44
CA LEU A 166 -13.13 3.40 17.40
C LEU A 166 -13.19 2.47 16.18
N ASN A 167 -12.83 2.97 15.00
CA ASN A 167 -12.87 2.17 13.78
C ASN A 167 -11.83 1.02 13.81
N VAL A 168 -10.63 1.26 14.34
CA VAL A 168 -9.64 0.18 14.51
C VAL A 168 -10.16 -0.91 15.45
N VAL A 169 -10.82 -0.52 16.55
CA VAL A 169 -11.45 -1.45 17.49
C VAL A 169 -12.63 -2.19 16.88
N ASP A 170 -13.49 -1.51 16.12
CA ASP A 170 -14.61 -2.12 15.40
C ASP A 170 -14.11 -3.19 14.40
N GLY A 171 -12.94 -2.93 13.79
CA GLY A 171 -12.25 -3.86 12.93
C GLY A 171 -12.85 -3.95 11.52
N PHE A 172 -12.08 -4.59 10.62
CA PHE A 172 -12.36 -4.61 9.19
C PHE A 172 -13.71 -5.28 8.85
N SER A 173 -13.98 -6.45 9.42
CA SER A 173 -15.18 -7.24 9.12
C SER A 173 -16.46 -6.50 9.52
N SER A 174 -16.46 -5.86 10.69
CA SER A 174 -17.60 -5.04 11.17
C SER A 174 -17.83 -3.84 10.25
N ILE A 175 -16.77 -3.08 9.94
CA ILE A 175 -16.84 -1.87 9.12
C ILE A 175 -17.30 -2.16 7.69
N THR A 176 -16.81 -3.25 7.10
CA THR A 176 -17.09 -3.60 5.70
C THR A 176 -18.27 -4.54 5.52
N GLN A 177 -18.84 -5.07 6.60
CA GLN A 177 -19.87 -6.11 6.60
C GLN A 177 -19.43 -7.37 5.81
N ARG A 178 -18.12 -7.65 5.80
CA ARG A 178 -17.53 -8.84 5.16
C ARG A 178 -17.15 -9.85 6.23
N LYS A 179 -17.31 -11.15 5.94
CA LYS A 179 -16.93 -12.22 6.87
C LYS A 179 -15.43 -12.20 7.16
N GLU A 180 -14.61 -12.05 6.11
CA GLU A 180 -13.15 -12.00 6.22
C GLU A 180 -12.58 -10.92 5.27
N PRO A 181 -11.42 -10.33 5.60
CA PRO A 181 -10.66 -9.58 4.61
C PRO A 181 -10.36 -10.47 3.40
N PRO A 182 -10.34 -9.91 2.17
CA PRO A 182 -9.90 -10.69 1.02
C PRO A 182 -8.56 -11.34 1.34
N GLU A 183 -8.45 -12.65 1.07
CA GLU A 183 -7.15 -13.31 1.11
C GLU A 183 -6.16 -12.48 0.28
N PRO A 184 -4.87 -12.42 0.67
CA PRO A 184 -3.86 -11.78 -0.14
C PRO A 184 -4.02 -12.26 -1.57
N LEU A 185 -4.30 -11.33 -2.49
CA LEU A 185 -4.55 -11.71 -3.89
C LEU A 185 -3.34 -12.50 -4.39
N GLU A 186 -3.55 -13.79 -4.68
CA GLU A 186 -2.56 -14.66 -5.28
C GLU A 186 -1.93 -13.90 -6.45
N THR A 187 -0.63 -13.65 -6.36
CA THR A 187 0.09 -13.13 -7.52
C THR A 187 0.57 -14.37 -8.27
N PRO A 188 0.14 -14.61 -9.52
CA PRO A 188 0.54 -15.83 -10.26
C PRO A 188 2.06 -16.00 -10.33
N TYR A 189 2.78 -14.89 -10.22
CA TYR A 189 4.24 -14.84 -10.25
C TYR A 189 4.91 -15.23 -8.92
N VAL A 190 4.46 -14.68 -7.78
CA VAL A 190 5.02 -15.08 -6.46
C VAL A 190 4.58 -16.49 -6.12
N ASP A 191 3.38 -16.91 -6.49
CA ASP A 191 2.93 -18.29 -6.28
C ASP A 191 3.75 -19.29 -7.12
N ARG A 192 4.12 -18.94 -8.36
CA ARG A 192 5.07 -19.76 -9.14
C ARG A 192 6.42 -19.88 -8.43
N LEU A 193 7.00 -18.78 -7.98
CA LEU A 193 8.31 -18.80 -7.31
C LEU A 193 8.23 -19.48 -5.95
N ASP A 194 7.19 -19.24 -5.16
CA ASP A 194 6.93 -19.88 -3.86
C ASP A 194 6.73 -21.38 -4.00
N ARG A 195 6.04 -21.84 -5.05
CA ARG A 195 5.93 -23.26 -5.37
C ARG A 195 7.28 -23.85 -5.77
N LEU A 196 8.00 -23.19 -6.69
CA LEU A 196 9.31 -23.64 -7.14
C LEU A 196 10.32 -23.75 -5.98
N VAL A 197 10.41 -22.75 -5.10
CA VAL A 197 11.34 -22.78 -3.94
C VAL A 197 10.90 -23.71 -2.81
N LYS A 198 9.61 -24.11 -2.75
CA LYS A 198 9.14 -25.15 -1.82
C LYS A 198 9.46 -26.55 -2.33
N GLU A 199 9.45 -26.74 -3.64
CA GLU A 199 9.67 -28.04 -4.29
C GLU A 199 11.16 -28.31 -4.59
N GLU A 200 11.94 -27.25 -4.80
CA GLU A 200 13.34 -27.34 -5.22
C GLU A 200 14.30 -26.63 -4.24
N ASP A 201 15.47 -27.24 -4.00
CA ASP A 201 16.53 -26.67 -3.15
C ASP A 201 17.28 -25.55 -3.90
N PHE A 202 17.82 -24.55 -3.17
CA PHE A 202 18.53 -23.42 -3.77
C PHE A 202 19.69 -23.80 -4.69
N LYS A 203 20.28 -25.00 -4.51
CA LYS A 203 21.38 -25.53 -5.34
C LYS A 203 20.96 -25.87 -6.77
N SER A 204 19.65 -25.97 -7.02
CA SER A 204 19.07 -26.20 -8.35
C SER A 204 18.98 -24.93 -9.20
N PHE A 205 19.06 -23.75 -8.57
CA PHE A 205 18.93 -22.46 -9.25
C PHE A 205 20.28 -21.89 -9.68
N GLU A 206 20.29 -21.14 -10.78
CA GLU A 206 21.46 -20.39 -11.20
C GLU A 206 21.79 -19.28 -10.17
N ILE A 207 23.07 -19.17 -9.79
CA ILE A 207 23.51 -18.21 -8.78
C ILE A 207 23.15 -16.78 -9.22
N GLY A 208 22.29 -16.12 -8.43
CA GLY A 208 21.86 -14.76 -8.69
C GLY A 208 20.65 -14.63 -9.62
N SER A 209 20.04 -15.74 -10.05
CA SER A 209 18.73 -15.75 -10.72
C SER A 209 17.64 -15.17 -9.82
N GLU A 210 16.44 -14.96 -10.37
CA GLU A 210 15.31 -14.47 -9.58
C GLU A 210 14.87 -15.50 -8.52
N GLU A 211 14.87 -16.79 -8.87
CA GLU A 211 14.57 -17.92 -7.99
C GLU A 211 15.57 -18.00 -6.83
N TRP A 212 16.88 -17.86 -7.13
CA TRP A 212 17.93 -17.87 -6.12
C TRP A 212 17.80 -16.71 -5.12
N LYS A 213 17.51 -15.50 -5.63
CA LYS A 213 17.25 -14.32 -4.78
C LYS A 213 15.94 -14.46 -3.99
N HIS A 214 14.93 -15.09 -4.57
CA HIS A 214 13.66 -15.35 -3.90
C HIS A 214 13.83 -16.33 -2.75
N TYR A 215 14.55 -17.44 -2.96
CA TYR A 215 14.91 -18.40 -1.91
C TYR A 215 15.68 -17.71 -0.78
N TRP A 216 16.68 -16.89 -1.12
CA TRP A 216 17.48 -16.12 -0.16
C TRP A 216 16.61 -15.26 0.78
N ASN A 217 15.57 -14.61 0.24
CA ASN A 217 14.71 -13.73 1.02
C ASN A 217 13.71 -14.50 1.90
N ASN A 218 13.30 -15.70 1.49
CA ASN A 218 12.28 -16.49 2.18
C ASN A 218 12.85 -17.46 3.23
N TYR A 219 14.13 -17.84 3.13
CA TYR A 219 14.78 -18.78 4.05
C TYR A 219 16.05 -18.16 4.69
N PRO A 220 15.92 -17.20 5.62
CA PRO A 220 17.06 -16.53 6.27
C PRO A 220 18.04 -17.50 6.94
N GLU A 221 17.55 -18.60 7.49
CA GLU A 221 18.34 -19.65 8.13
C GLU A 221 19.25 -20.42 7.16
N LYS A 222 18.98 -20.34 5.85
CA LYS A 222 19.77 -21.00 4.79
C LYS A 222 20.83 -20.09 4.17
N GLN A 223 20.87 -18.80 4.53
CA GLN A 223 21.74 -17.83 3.86
C GLN A 223 23.25 -18.14 4.01
N GLU A 224 23.70 -18.63 5.17
CA GLU A 224 25.10 -19.04 5.36
C GLU A 224 25.48 -20.25 4.49
N GLU A 225 24.56 -21.20 4.35
CA GLU A 225 24.72 -22.37 3.46
C GLU A 225 24.80 -21.91 2.00
N MET A 226 23.92 -21.00 1.59
CA MET A 226 23.90 -20.42 0.24
C MET A 226 25.18 -19.64 -0.09
N LEU A 227 25.72 -18.87 0.86
CA LEU A 227 27.00 -18.15 0.68
C LEU A 227 28.18 -19.11 0.56
N SER A 228 28.19 -20.18 1.35
CA SER A 228 29.24 -21.19 1.32
C SER A 228 29.24 -21.94 -0.02
N TRP A 229 28.07 -22.40 -0.46
CA TRP A 229 27.90 -23.05 -1.76
C TRP A 229 28.28 -22.14 -2.94
N ARG A 230 27.92 -20.85 -2.88
CA ARG A 230 28.32 -19.87 -3.89
C ARG A 230 29.84 -19.72 -3.99
N LYS A 231 30.56 -19.78 -2.86
CA LYS A 231 32.03 -19.71 -2.84
C LYS A 231 32.69 -20.96 -3.43
N GLU A 232 32.05 -22.12 -3.31
CA GLU A 232 32.54 -23.38 -3.89
C GLU A 232 32.35 -23.48 -5.41
N LYS A 233 31.40 -22.73 -5.96
CA LYS A 233 31.05 -22.70 -7.39
C LYS A 233 31.74 -21.61 -8.21
N ASN A 234 32.37 -20.65 -7.53
CA ASN A 234 33.20 -19.58 -8.11
C ASN A 234 34.67 -19.98 -8.10
#